data_AF-A0A239X347-F1
#
_entry.id   AF-A0A239X347-F1
#
_cell.length_a   1.000
_cell.length_b   1.000
_cell.length_c   1.000
_cell.angle_alpha   90.00
_cell.angle_beta   90.00
_cell.angle_gamma   90.00
#
_symmetry.space_group_name_H-M   'P 1'
#
loop_
_entity.id
_entity.type
_entity.pdbx_description
1 polymer ?
#
loop_
_entity_poly.entity_id
_entity_poly.type
_entity_poly.pdbx_seq_one_letter_code
_entity_poly.pdbx_strand_id
1 'polypeptide(L)'
;MDKDRLQEYAYDDYKVVTNFETYDDAEQYARETGGEMIEVGFTDGSDNPMPNDTAKLMETRKPFRVGLDPMYEVIYSEDERFQEMAQNIVEDMKEKENDVAPEDWIADQNIATGDRIIVLRDGEVNTVTTRERIKFLMRGNLYEIGVKVPN
;
A
#
# COMPACT_ATOMS: atom_id res chain seq x y z
N MET A 1 10.20 -5.81 -10.54
CA MET A 1 8.94 -5.21 -11.00
C MET A 1 7.96 -6.23 -11.58
N ASP A 2 7.01 -6.65 -10.75
CA ASP A 2 5.77 -7.27 -11.18
C ASP A 2 4.84 -6.18 -11.75
N LYS A 3 4.40 -6.31 -13.01
CA LYS A 3 3.56 -5.28 -13.67
C LYS A 3 2.09 -5.42 -13.30
N ASP A 4 1.67 -6.58 -12.81
CA ASP A 4 0.24 -6.87 -12.56
C ASP A 4 -0.29 -6.13 -11.32
N ARG A 5 0.60 -5.62 -10.46
CA ARG A 5 0.24 -4.79 -9.30
C ARG A 5 0.14 -3.29 -9.60
N LEU A 6 0.68 -2.81 -10.72
CA LEU A 6 0.72 -1.36 -10.99
C LEU A 6 -0.69 -0.82 -11.20
N GLN A 7 -0.97 0.32 -10.58
CA GLN A 7 -2.26 1.02 -10.73
C GLN A 7 -2.06 2.24 -11.62
N GLU A 8 -2.93 2.41 -12.63
CA GLU A 8 -2.87 3.54 -13.55
C GLU A 8 -4.07 4.48 -13.36
N TYR A 9 -3.79 5.77 -13.26
CA TYR A 9 -4.78 6.85 -13.15
C TYR A 9 -4.63 7.79 -14.35
N ALA A 10 -5.63 7.83 -15.20
CA ALA A 10 -5.62 8.64 -16.41
C ALA A 10 -6.12 10.07 -16.13
N TYR A 11 -5.39 11.05 -16.67
CA TYR A 11 -5.74 12.46 -16.73
C TYR A 11 -5.72 12.91 -18.19
N ASP A 12 -6.17 14.14 -18.44
CA ASP A 12 -6.33 14.67 -19.81
C ASP A 12 -5.02 14.58 -20.64
N ASP A 13 -3.88 14.99 -20.06
CA ASP A 13 -2.60 15.10 -20.77
C ASP A 13 -1.53 14.08 -20.32
N TYR A 14 -1.82 13.29 -19.28
CA TYR A 14 -0.86 12.35 -18.70
C TYR A 14 -1.57 11.23 -17.96
N LYS A 15 -0.82 10.19 -17.59
CA LYS A 15 -1.23 9.22 -16.60
C LYS A 15 -0.29 9.20 -15.41
N VAL A 16 -0.79 8.78 -14.26
CA VAL A 16 0.01 8.49 -13.07
C VAL A 16 -0.04 7.00 -12.82
N VAL A 17 1.13 6.38 -12.74
CA VAL A 17 1.28 4.97 -12.37
C VAL A 17 1.73 4.91 -10.91
N THR A 18 1.09 4.10 -10.07
CA THR A 18 1.45 3.93 -8.65
C THR A 18 1.50 2.44 -8.27
N ASN A 19 1.51 2.16 -6.96
CA ASN A 19 1.56 0.81 -6.39
C ASN A 19 2.86 0.03 -6.71
N PHE A 20 3.96 0.76 -6.87
CA PHE A 20 5.28 0.16 -7.01
C PHE A 20 5.65 -0.66 -5.77
N GLU A 21 6.39 -1.74 -6.00
CA GLU A 21 6.89 -2.60 -4.92
C GLU A 21 7.97 -1.89 -4.12
N THR A 22 8.94 -1.28 -4.81
CA THR A 22 10.06 -0.58 -4.20
C THR A 22 10.20 0.82 -4.79
N TYR A 23 10.96 1.68 -4.09
CA TYR A 23 11.33 2.99 -4.63
C TYR A 23 12.15 2.86 -5.93
N ASP A 24 13.05 1.87 -5.98
CA ASP A 24 13.94 1.66 -7.13
C ASP A 24 13.16 1.16 -8.37
N ASP A 25 12.08 0.38 -8.17
CA ASP A 25 11.16 -0.01 -9.24
C ASP A 25 10.48 1.22 -9.88
N ALA A 26 10.05 2.19 -9.07
CA ALA A 26 9.47 3.44 -9.57
C ALA A 26 10.51 4.29 -10.33
N GLU A 27 11.73 4.37 -9.81
CA GLU A 27 12.83 5.08 -10.47
C GLU A 27 13.18 4.44 -11.82
N GLN A 28 13.24 3.10 -11.88
CA GLN A 28 13.46 2.37 -13.11
C GLN A 28 12.32 2.63 -14.11
N TYR A 29 11.06 2.52 -13.67
CA TYR A 29 9.90 2.75 -14.52
C TYR A 29 9.89 4.17 -15.10
N ALA A 30 10.21 5.20 -14.31
CA ALA A 30 10.33 6.57 -14.77
C ALA A 30 11.39 6.72 -15.87
N ARG A 31 12.56 6.10 -15.70
CA ARG A 31 13.64 6.13 -16.70
C ARG A 31 13.24 5.42 -18.00
N GLU A 32 12.57 4.28 -17.91
CA GLU A 32 12.14 3.50 -19.07
C GLU A 32 11.03 4.17 -19.88
N THR A 33 10.13 4.88 -19.20
CA THR A 33 8.98 5.54 -19.82
C THR A 33 9.21 7.01 -20.17
N GLY A 34 10.35 7.58 -19.76
CA GLY A 34 10.57 9.03 -19.82
C GLY A 34 9.64 9.82 -18.89
N GLY A 35 9.07 9.15 -17.89
CA GLY A 35 8.18 9.75 -16.90
C GLY A 35 8.92 10.50 -15.80
N GLU A 36 8.16 11.25 -15.02
CA GLU A 36 8.62 12.01 -13.86
C GLU A 36 8.18 11.32 -12.57
N MET A 37 9.11 11.09 -11.64
CA MET A 37 8.75 10.62 -10.30
C MET A 37 8.03 11.72 -9.52
N ILE A 38 6.89 11.37 -8.95
CA ILE A 38 6.06 12.26 -8.15
C ILE A 38 5.63 11.57 -6.85
N GLU A 39 5.28 12.34 -5.83
CA GLU A 39 4.59 11.83 -4.65
C GLU A 39 3.10 12.14 -4.76
N VAL A 40 2.28 11.16 -4.43
CA VAL A 40 0.83 11.31 -4.47
C VAL A 40 0.18 10.84 -3.18
N GLY A 41 -1.01 11.36 -2.90
CA GLY A 41 -1.79 11.04 -1.71
C GLY A 41 -3.25 10.72 -2.02
N PHE A 42 -3.73 9.65 -1.38
CA PHE A 42 -5.14 9.29 -1.23
C PHE A 42 -5.56 9.75 0.17
N THR A 43 -6.07 10.99 0.27
CA THR A 43 -6.27 11.67 1.57
C THR A 43 -7.63 12.34 1.74
N ASP A 44 -8.41 12.45 0.66
CA ASP A 44 -9.71 13.10 0.60
C ASP A 44 -10.86 12.12 0.37
N GLY A 45 -10.56 10.81 0.32
CA GLY A 45 -11.52 9.75 0.02
C GLY A 45 -11.86 9.62 -1.47
N SER A 46 -11.15 10.32 -2.36
CA SER A 46 -11.24 10.12 -3.81
C SER A 46 -10.50 8.86 -4.23
N ASP A 47 -11.02 8.18 -5.27
CA ASP A 47 -10.32 7.06 -5.91
C ASP A 47 -9.07 7.51 -6.68
N ASN A 48 -9.07 8.76 -7.16
CA ASN A 48 -7.94 9.35 -7.87
C ASN A 48 -6.99 10.04 -6.89
N PRO A 49 -5.68 9.75 -6.94
CA PRO A 49 -4.71 10.39 -6.08
C PRO A 49 -4.38 11.81 -6.54
N MET A 50 -3.99 12.67 -5.60
CA MET A 50 -3.50 14.02 -5.91
C MET A 50 -2.01 14.18 -5.59
N PRO A 51 -1.27 15.07 -6.27
CA PRO A 51 0.11 15.39 -5.88
C PRO A 51 0.19 15.78 -4.40
N ASN A 52 1.04 15.08 -3.64
CA ASN A 52 1.17 15.28 -2.20
C ASN A 52 2.52 14.76 -1.70
N ASP A 53 3.38 15.67 -1.24
CA ASP A 53 4.74 15.39 -0.76
C ASP A 53 4.86 15.39 0.78
N THR A 54 3.74 15.28 1.50
CA THR A 54 3.70 15.32 2.97
C THR A 54 4.50 14.17 3.58
N ALA A 55 4.48 13.00 2.94
CA ALA A 55 5.15 11.80 3.44
C ALA A 55 6.67 11.78 3.20
N LYS A 56 7.19 12.67 2.33
CA LYS A 56 8.62 12.77 1.97
C LYS A 56 9.18 11.43 1.48
N LEU A 57 8.43 10.76 0.61
CA LEU A 57 8.76 9.43 0.10
C LEU A 57 10.03 9.44 -0.77
N MET A 58 10.23 10.51 -1.56
CA MET A 58 11.45 10.68 -2.35
C MET A 58 12.69 10.86 -1.47
N GLU A 59 12.57 11.61 -0.38
CA GLU A 59 13.67 11.84 0.56
C GLU A 59 14.00 10.57 1.35
N THR A 60 12.97 9.86 1.80
CA THR A 60 13.11 8.65 2.62
C THR A 60 13.35 7.37 1.80
N ARG A 61 13.30 7.46 0.46
CA ARG A 61 13.39 6.34 -0.49
C ARG A 61 12.42 5.21 -0.14
N LYS A 62 11.17 5.57 0.17
CA LYS A 62 10.10 4.62 0.49
C LYS A 62 9.06 4.60 -0.63
N PRO A 63 8.53 3.41 -0.99
CA PRO A 63 7.50 3.32 -2.03
C PRO A 63 6.15 3.88 -1.57
N PHE A 64 5.85 3.80 -0.28
CA PHE A 64 4.62 4.32 0.29
C PHE A 64 4.77 4.61 1.79
N ARG A 65 3.78 5.33 2.33
CA ARG A 65 3.57 5.55 3.76
C ARG A 65 2.10 5.64 4.09
N VAL A 66 1.71 5.07 5.22
CA VAL A 66 0.35 5.15 5.75
C VAL A 66 0.29 6.20 6.85
N GLY A 67 -0.75 7.03 6.82
CA GLY A 67 -1.16 7.91 7.91
C GLY A 67 -2.49 7.46 8.50
N LEU A 68 -2.48 6.92 9.72
CA LEU A 68 -3.67 6.64 10.52
C LEU A 68 -3.76 7.63 11.70
N ASP A 69 -4.86 7.54 12.47
CA ASP A 69 -4.99 8.26 13.74
C ASP A 69 -3.78 7.97 14.67
N PRO A 70 -3.26 8.95 15.44
CA PRO A 70 -2.08 8.77 16.28
C PRO A 70 -2.15 7.62 17.29
N MET A 71 -3.34 7.10 17.62
CA MET A 71 -3.47 5.92 18.47
C MET A 71 -3.03 4.61 17.79
N TYR A 72 -2.89 4.61 16.46
CA TYR A 72 -2.47 3.46 15.68
C TYR A 72 -1.00 3.57 15.30
N GLU A 73 -0.29 2.45 15.40
CA GLU A 73 1.06 2.30 14.87
C GLU A 73 0.99 1.41 13.62
N VAL A 74 1.74 1.78 12.58
CA VAL A 74 1.76 1.06 11.30
C VAL A 74 3.14 0.47 11.09
N ILE A 75 3.20 -0.85 10.91
CA ILE A 75 4.42 -1.59 10.65
C ILE A 75 4.27 -2.32 9.31
N TYR A 76 5.24 -2.14 8.43
CA TYR A 76 5.30 -2.84 7.15
C TYR A 76 6.75 -3.04 6.74
N SER A 77 6.99 -4.10 5.97
CA SER A 77 8.29 -4.39 5.37
C SER A 77 8.09 -5.24 4.12
N GLU A 78 8.96 -5.05 3.15
CA GLU A 78 9.06 -5.87 1.95
C GLU A 78 9.80 -7.20 2.21
N ASP A 79 10.43 -7.35 3.39
CA ASP A 79 11.15 -8.56 3.76
C ASP A 79 10.21 -9.78 3.74
N GLU A 80 10.61 -10.85 3.03
CA GLU A 80 9.80 -12.07 2.89
C GLU A 80 9.40 -12.67 4.24
N ARG A 81 10.29 -12.62 5.24
CA ARG A 81 9.99 -13.13 6.59
C ARG A 81 8.98 -12.26 7.31
N PHE A 82 9.00 -10.95 7.06
CA PHE A 82 7.95 -10.06 7.59
C PHE A 82 6.60 -10.39 6.94
N GLN A 83 6.58 -10.61 5.63
CA GLN A 83 5.34 -10.96 4.91
C GLN A 83 4.77 -12.30 5.38
N GLU A 84 5.63 -13.30 5.61
CA GLU A 84 5.23 -14.59 6.20
C GLU A 84 4.76 -14.43 7.65
N MET A 85 5.46 -13.65 8.48
CA MET A 85 5.05 -13.36 9.85
C MET A 85 3.67 -12.68 9.89
N ALA A 86 3.45 -11.67 9.05
CA ALA A 86 2.18 -10.96 8.96
C ALA A 86 1.04 -11.89 8.51
N GLN A 87 1.33 -12.86 7.62
CA GLN A 87 0.37 -13.89 7.23
C GLN A 87 -0.01 -14.78 8.42
N ASN A 88 0.98 -15.28 9.17
CA ASN A 88 0.73 -16.14 10.33
C ASN A 88 -0.11 -15.41 11.40
N ILE A 89 0.13 -14.11 11.60
CA ILE A 89 -0.68 -13.29 12.52
C ILE A 89 -2.16 -13.26 12.10
N VAL A 90 -2.46 -13.13 10.79
CA VAL A 90 -3.84 -13.18 10.28
C VAL A 90 -4.49 -14.52 10.60
N GLU A 91 -3.76 -15.61 10.37
CA GLU A 91 -4.25 -16.97 10.62
C GLU A 91 -4.54 -17.17 12.12
N ASP A 92 -3.63 -16.77 13.00
CA ASP A 92 -3.80 -16.82 14.46
C ASP A 92 -5.01 -16.00 14.94
N MET A 93 -5.27 -14.84 14.32
CA MET A 93 -6.44 -14.02 14.65
C MET A 93 -7.75 -14.72 14.27
N LYS A 94 -7.82 -15.30 13.06
CA LYS A 94 -9.01 -16.02 12.58
C LYS A 94 -9.32 -17.27 13.40
N GLU A 95 -8.28 -18.01 13.79
CA GLU A 95 -8.45 -19.17 14.68
C GLU A 95 -9.07 -18.76 16.03
N LYS A 96 -8.64 -17.63 16.60
CA LYS A 96 -9.19 -17.10 17.86
C LYS A 96 -10.64 -16.64 17.75
N GLU A 97 -11.04 -16.09 16.62
CA GLU A 97 -12.41 -15.63 16.36
C GLU A 97 -13.37 -16.79 16.00
N ASN A 98 -12.85 -18.02 15.89
CA ASN A 98 -13.59 -19.22 15.47
C ASN A 98 -14.21 -19.07 14.07
N ASP A 99 -13.62 -18.18 13.25
CA ASP A 99 -14.07 -17.81 11.91
C ASP A 99 -13.29 -18.63 10.87
N VAL A 100 -13.47 -19.94 10.94
CA VAL A 100 -12.79 -20.97 10.12
C VAL A 100 -13.61 -21.39 8.90
N ALA A 101 -14.56 -20.57 8.45
CA ALA A 101 -15.31 -20.84 7.23
C ALA A 101 -14.36 -20.78 6.01
N PRO A 102 -14.21 -21.87 5.22
CA PRO A 102 -13.30 -21.91 4.08
C PRO A 102 -13.60 -20.88 2.98
N GLU A 103 -14.83 -20.35 2.94
CA GLU A 103 -15.28 -19.37 1.96
C GLU A 103 -14.74 -17.95 2.29
N ASP A 104 -14.60 -17.59 3.57
CA ASP A 104 -14.00 -16.31 4.02
C ASP A 104 -12.46 -16.32 3.95
N TRP A 105 -11.86 -17.52 3.89
CA TRP A 105 -10.43 -17.66 3.67
C TRP A 105 -10.01 -17.17 2.29
N ILE A 106 -10.82 -17.44 1.26
CA ILE A 106 -10.50 -17.08 -0.14
C ILE A 106 -10.75 -15.59 -0.41
N ALA A 107 -11.75 -14.98 0.23
CA ALA A 107 -12.09 -13.57 0.04
C ALA A 107 -11.06 -12.60 0.67
N ASP A 108 -10.53 -12.94 1.84
CA ASP A 108 -9.47 -12.17 2.52
C ASP A 108 -8.05 -12.53 2.01
N GLN A 109 -7.85 -13.67 1.35
CA GLN A 109 -6.56 -14.03 0.73
C GLN A 109 -6.19 -13.21 -0.50
N ASN A 110 -7.03 -12.27 -0.93
CA ASN A 110 -6.66 -11.24 -1.91
C ASN A 110 -5.69 -10.17 -1.34
N ILE A 111 -5.06 -10.43 -0.19
CA ILE A 111 -3.87 -9.67 0.19
C ILE A 111 -2.73 -10.08 -0.74
N ALA A 112 -2.42 -9.22 -1.71
CA ALA A 112 -1.28 -9.41 -2.59
C ALA A 112 0.00 -9.70 -1.78
N THR A 113 0.69 -10.77 -2.12
CA THR A 113 1.96 -11.14 -1.49
C THR A 113 2.95 -9.97 -1.64
N GLY A 114 3.50 -9.49 -0.52
CA GLY A 114 4.38 -8.33 -0.50
C GLY A 114 3.70 -7.02 -0.05
N ASP A 115 2.39 -7.03 0.20
CA ASP A 115 1.63 -5.82 0.56
C ASP A 115 1.03 -5.83 1.97
N ARG A 116 1.44 -6.78 2.83
CA ARG A 116 0.90 -6.86 4.19
C ARG A 116 1.41 -5.72 5.06
N ILE A 117 0.48 -5.09 5.77
CA ILE A 117 0.69 -4.00 6.70
C ILE A 117 0.08 -4.40 8.05
N ILE A 118 0.87 -4.40 9.11
CA ILE A 118 0.40 -4.66 10.47
C ILE A 118 0.02 -3.32 11.10
N VAL A 119 -1.20 -3.23 11.62
CA VAL A 119 -1.68 -2.08 12.39
C VAL A 119 -1.77 -2.50 13.85
N LEU A 120 -1.05 -1.79 14.71
CA LEU A 120 -1.12 -1.95 16.16
C LEU A 120 -1.99 -0.87 16.78
N ARG A 121 -2.61 -1.19 17.91
CA ARG A 121 -3.27 -0.25 18.81
C ARG A 121 -2.87 -0.60 20.24
N ASP A 122 -2.40 0.39 20.99
CA ASP A 122 -1.98 0.22 22.39
C ASP A 122 -0.94 -0.91 22.59
N GLY A 123 -0.08 -1.14 21.58
CA GLY A 123 0.97 -2.18 21.60
C GLY A 123 0.49 -3.59 21.21
N GLU A 124 -0.78 -3.78 20.89
CA GLU A 124 -1.35 -5.05 20.45
C GLU A 124 -1.73 -5.01 18.97
N VAL A 125 -1.67 -6.15 18.29
CA VAL A 125 -2.11 -6.25 16.89
C VAL A 125 -3.60 -5.96 16.82
N ASN A 126 -3.96 -4.88 16.12
CA ASN A 126 -5.35 -4.55 15.84
C ASN A 126 -5.84 -5.28 14.58
N THR A 127 -5.06 -5.24 13.50
CA THR A 127 -5.37 -5.94 12.25
C THR A 127 -4.14 -6.04 11.35
N VAL A 128 -4.21 -6.91 10.34
CA VAL A 128 -3.29 -6.93 9.21
C VAL A 128 -4.08 -6.60 7.95
N THR A 129 -3.57 -5.68 7.14
CA THR A 129 -4.29 -5.06 6.02
C THR A 129 -3.35 -4.83 4.83
N THR A 130 -3.83 -4.16 3.78
CA THR A 130 -3.08 -3.80 2.57
C THR A 130 -3.21 -2.32 2.26
N ARG A 131 -2.41 -1.82 1.31
CA ARG A 131 -2.54 -0.45 0.80
C ARG A 131 -3.95 -0.17 0.29
N GLU A 132 -4.51 -1.07 -0.50
CA GLU A 132 -5.87 -0.92 -1.06
C GLU A 132 -6.93 -0.84 0.03
N ARG A 133 -6.89 -1.72 1.04
CA ARG A 133 -7.85 -1.69 2.14
C ARG A 133 -7.72 -0.41 2.97
N ILE A 134 -6.52 0.17 3.08
CA ILE A 134 -6.32 1.48 3.71
C ILE A 134 -6.98 2.59 2.89
N LYS A 135 -6.78 2.61 1.55
CA LYS A 135 -7.41 3.58 0.63
C LYS A 135 -8.93 3.57 0.78
N PHE A 136 -9.54 2.38 0.78
CA PHE A 136 -10.99 2.25 0.60
C PHE A 136 -11.80 1.98 1.89
N LEU A 137 -11.22 1.29 2.88
CA LEU A 137 -11.99 0.78 4.03
C LEU A 137 -11.65 1.47 5.36
N MET A 138 -10.39 1.88 5.56
CA MET A 138 -9.95 2.39 6.86
C MET A 138 -10.04 3.91 7.01
N ARG A 139 -10.45 4.64 5.95
CA ARG A 139 -10.40 6.12 5.91
C ARG A 139 -9.02 6.66 6.32
N GLY A 140 -7.97 5.90 6.05
CA GLY A 140 -6.60 6.29 6.30
C GLY A 140 -6.07 7.15 5.17
N ASN A 141 -5.05 7.94 5.48
CA ASN A 141 -4.27 8.61 4.45
C ASN A 141 -3.25 7.61 3.91
N LEU A 142 -3.18 7.44 2.60
CA LEU A 142 -2.10 6.68 1.97
C LEU A 142 -1.32 7.59 1.04
N TYR A 143 -0.01 7.59 1.20
CA TYR A 143 0.93 8.29 0.35
C TYR A 143 1.72 7.26 -0.43
N GLU A 144 1.86 7.45 -1.74
CA GLU A 144 2.60 6.54 -2.62
C GLU A 144 3.55 7.33 -3.51
N ILE A 145 4.66 6.67 -3.88
CA ILE A 145 5.45 7.11 -5.01
C ILE A 145 4.69 6.78 -6.29
N GLY A 146 4.64 7.74 -7.20
CA GLY A 146 4.04 7.61 -8.51
C GLY A 146 5.01 7.99 -9.60
N VAL A 147 4.72 7.54 -10.82
CA VAL A 147 5.39 8.02 -12.03
C VAL A 147 4.35 8.66 -12.92
N LYS A 148 4.54 9.96 -13.19
CA LYS A 148 3.76 10.72 -14.15
C LYS A 148 4.33 10.48 -15.54
N VAL A 149 3.55 9.84 -16.41
CA VAL A 149 3.92 9.54 -17.79
C VAL A 149 3.08 10.42 -18.72
N PRO A 150 3.68 11.24 -19.61
CA PRO A 150 2.93 11.97 -20.62
C PRO A 150 2.24 11.01 -21.59
N ASN A 151 1.04 11.35 -22.05
CA ASN A 151 0.28 10.56 -23.02
C ASN A 151 0.97 10.48 -24.39
#